data_AF-A0A7X6UIF3-F1
#
_entry.id   AF-A0A7X6UIF3-F1
#
_cell.length_a   1.000
_cell.length_b   1.000
_cell.length_c   1.000
_cell.angle_alpha   90.00
_cell.angle_beta   90.00
_cell.angle_gamma   90.00
#
_symmetry.space_group_name_H-M   'P 1'
#
loop_
_entity.id
_entity.type
_entity.pdbx_description
1 polymer ?
#
loop_
_entity_poly.entity_id
_entity_poly.type
_entity_poly.pdbx_seq_one_letter_code
_entity_poly.pdbx_strand_id
1 'polypeptide(L)'
;MVEEKRYNNPNKIYISVKAVFYPDGGFKPTSLIWEDGREYEIDRVTDIRRAASLKAGGTGIRYTCKVRGKEVYLFLEEDRWFMERKGD
;
A
#
# COMPACT_ATOMS: atom_id res chain seq x y z
N MET A 1 -3.71 -3.80 21.09
CA MET A 1 -2.63 -4.55 20.43
C MET A 1 -3.30 -5.42 19.39
N VAL A 2 -3.20 -5.07 18.11
CA VAL A 2 -3.82 -5.86 17.03
C VAL A 2 -2.88 -7.01 16.73
N GLU A 3 -3.38 -8.24 16.79
CA GLU A 3 -2.63 -9.45 16.43
C GLU A 3 -2.18 -9.33 14.97
N GLU A 4 -0.87 -9.25 14.73
CA GLU A 4 -0.31 -9.30 13.39
C GLU A 4 -0.58 -10.69 12.80
N LYS A 5 -1.59 -10.81 11.94
CA LYS A 5 -1.77 -11.99 11.08
C LYS A 5 -0.53 -12.12 10.18
N ARG A 6 0.43 -12.95 10.58
CA ARG A 6 1.63 -13.26 9.79
C ARG A 6 1.25 -14.07 8.56
N TYR A 7 1.05 -13.40 7.43
CA TYR A 7 1.05 -14.05 6.12
C TYR A 7 2.51 -14.22 5.67
N ASN A 8 3.00 -15.47 5.64
CA ASN A 8 4.35 -15.80 5.20
C ASN A 8 4.47 -15.79 3.66
N ASN A 9 4.39 -14.62 3.03
CA ASN A 9 4.91 -14.44 1.67
C ASN A 9 6.07 -13.45 1.72
N PRO A 10 7.32 -13.87 1.42
CA PRO A 10 8.48 -12.98 1.47
C PRO A 10 8.39 -11.80 0.49
N ASN A 11 7.54 -11.90 -0.54
CA ASN A 11 7.31 -10.83 -1.51
C ASN A 11 6.25 -9.82 -1.03
N LYS A 12 5.53 -10.10 0.05
CA LYS A 12 4.47 -9.23 0.60
C LYS A 12 4.99 -8.49 1.84
N ILE A 13 5.15 -7.18 1.73
CA ILE A 13 5.49 -6.33 2.89
C ILE A 13 4.24 -5.58 3.32
N TYR A 14 3.72 -5.89 4.49
CA TYR A 14 2.69 -5.06 5.11
C TYR A 14 3.30 -3.79 5.68
N ILE A 15 2.66 -2.67 5.41
CA ILE A 15 3.14 -1.34 5.78
C ILE A 15 2.04 -0.54 6.46
N SER A 16 2.45 0.45 7.23
CA SER A 16 1.50 1.47 7.72
C SER A 16 1.30 2.53 6.65
N VAL A 17 0.05 2.96 6.46
CA VAL A 17 -0.33 4.00 5.50
C VAL A 17 -1.16 5.04 6.24
N LYS A 18 -0.81 6.31 6.09
CA LYS A 18 -1.71 7.41 6.47
C LYS A 18 -2.65 7.70 5.32
N ALA A 19 -3.91 7.96 5.64
CA ALA A 19 -4.93 8.28 4.67
C ALA A 19 -5.85 9.38 5.19
N VAL A 20 -6.41 10.16 4.26
CA VAL A 20 -7.50 11.09 4.54
C VAL A 20 -8.80 10.42 4.10
N PHE A 21 -9.77 10.39 5.01
CA PHE A 21 -11.13 9.93 4.74
C PHE A 21 -12.01 11.14 4.45
N TYR A 22 -12.81 11.05 3.41
CA TYR A 22 -13.67 12.12 2.93
C TYR A 22 -15.11 11.90 3.44
N PRO A 23 -15.93 12.97 3.59
CA PRO A 23 -17.31 12.85 4.05
C PRO A 23 -18.22 12.00 3.15
N ASP A 24 -17.85 11.79 1.88
CA ASP A 24 -18.58 10.93 0.94
C ASP A 24 -18.30 9.43 1.12
N GLY A 25 -17.46 9.08 2.11
CA GLY A 25 -17.07 7.71 2.42
C GLY A 25 -15.86 7.20 1.63
N GLY A 26 -15.32 8.00 0.70
CA GLY A 26 -14.06 7.72 0.04
C GLY A 26 -12.86 7.97 0.95
N PHE A 27 -11.68 7.50 0.54
CA PHE A 27 -10.43 7.89 1.19
C PHE A 27 -9.29 7.87 0.18
N LYS A 28 -8.20 8.54 0.52
CA LYS A 28 -6.97 8.56 -0.28
C LYS A 28 -5.73 8.44 0.61
N PRO A 29 -4.75 7.59 0.25
CA PRO A 29 -3.48 7.52 0.97
C PRO A 29 -2.67 8.81 0.78
N THR A 30 -2.02 9.27 1.83
CA THR A 30 -1.21 10.50 1.86
C THR A 30 0.26 10.24 2.17
N SER A 31 0.57 9.17 2.90
CA SER A 31 1.96 8.72 3.11
C SER A 31 2.01 7.23 3.41
N LEU A 32 3.18 6.64 3.18
CA LEU A 32 3.51 5.29 3.60
C LEU A 32 4.66 5.33 4.62
N ILE A 33 4.62 4.43 5.59
CA ILE A 33 5.69 4.25 6.57
C ILE A 33 6.33 2.89 6.25
N TRP A 34 7.60 2.93 5.87
CA TRP A 34 8.35 1.75 5.49
C TRP A 34 8.80 0.93 6.71
N GLU A 35 9.30 -0.29 6.49
CA GLU A 35 9.75 -1.22 7.56
C GLU A 35 10.83 -0.61 8.47
N ASP A 36 11.60 0.37 7.98
CA ASP A 36 12.61 1.12 8.74
C ASP A 36 12.04 2.27 9.58
N GLY A 37 10.71 2.43 9.60
CA GLY A 37 9.99 3.50 10.29
C GLY A 37 10.00 4.84 9.58
N ARG A 38 10.67 4.97 8.42
CA ARG A 38 10.68 6.23 7.67
C ARG A 38 9.36 6.43 6.95
N GLU A 39 8.86 7.65 7.06
CA GLU A 39 7.67 8.09 6.35
C GLU A 39 8.03 8.69 4.99
N TYR A 40 7.28 8.30 3.97
CA TYR A 40 7.39 8.81 2.61
C TYR A 40 6.04 9.38 2.17
N GLU A 41 6.03 10.68 1.89
CA GLU A 41 4.85 11.38 1.40
C GLU A 41 4.49 10.93 -0.02
N ILE A 42 3.19 10.78 -0.26
CA ILE A 42 2.65 10.47 -1.59
C ILE A 42 2.30 11.79 -2.27
N ASP A 43 3.12 12.17 -3.25
CA ASP A 43 2.92 13.38 -4.06
C ASP A 43 1.56 13.35 -4.78
N ARG A 44 1.21 12.18 -5.34
CA ARG A 44 -0.02 11.99 -6.11
C ARG A 44 -0.41 10.52 -6.19
N VAL A 45 -1.72 10.25 -6.17
CA VAL A 45 -2.31 8.99 -6.63
C VAL A 45 -2.73 9.18 -8.08
N THR A 46 -2.19 8.40 -9.00
CA THR A 46 -2.41 8.54 -10.44
C THR A 46 -3.42 7.54 -11.00
N ASP A 47 -3.68 6.45 -10.28
CA ASP A 47 -4.62 5.41 -10.71
C ASP A 47 -5.08 4.57 -9.51
N ILE A 48 -6.35 4.13 -9.53
CA ILE A 48 -6.96 3.28 -8.51
C ILE A 48 -7.81 2.22 -9.24
N ARG A 49 -7.51 0.94 -9.04
CA ARG A 49 -8.25 -0.15 -9.70
C ARG A 49 -8.23 -1.45 -8.90
N ARG A 50 -9.21 -2.33 -9.13
CA ARG A 50 -9.10 -3.74 -8.70
C ARG A 50 -7.97 -4.41 -9.50
N ALA A 51 -7.03 -5.04 -8.80
CA ALA A 51 -5.93 -5.77 -9.42
C ALA A 51 -5.42 -6.87 -8.49
N ALA A 52 -4.96 -7.97 -9.07
CA ALA A 52 -4.18 -8.96 -8.34
C ALA A 52 -2.72 -8.48 -8.21
N SER A 53 -2.11 -8.74 -7.06
CA SER A 53 -0.66 -8.62 -6.91
C SER A 53 -0.01 -9.85 -7.52
N LEU A 54 0.81 -9.65 -8.56
CA LEU A 54 1.38 -10.77 -9.32
C LEU A 54 2.57 -11.40 -8.61
N LYS A 55 3.34 -10.63 -7.81
CA LYS A 55 4.52 -11.15 -7.09
C LYS A 55 4.20 -11.61 -5.67
N ALA A 56 3.36 -10.84 -4.97
CA ALA A 56 3.05 -11.10 -3.57
C ALA A 56 1.75 -11.91 -3.40
N GLY A 57 1.01 -12.14 -4.48
CA GLY A 57 -0.33 -12.71 -4.42
C GLY A 57 -1.32 -11.79 -3.68
N GLY A 58 -2.58 -12.18 -3.66
CA GLY A 58 -3.66 -11.41 -3.04
C GLY A 58 -4.46 -10.59 -4.05
N THR A 59 -5.72 -10.37 -3.70
CA THR A 59 -6.71 -9.69 -4.55
C THR A 59 -7.28 -8.49 -3.81
N GLY A 60 -7.16 -7.30 -4.41
CA GLY A 60 -7.51 -6.07 -3.71
C GLY A 60 -7.60 -4.86 -4.63
N ILE A 61 -7.52 -3.68 -4.02
CA ILE A 61 -7.42 -2.41 -4.74
C ILE A 61 -5.95 -2.03 -4.84
N ARG A 62 -5.45 -1.82 -6.06
CA ARG A 62 -4.12 -1.25 -6.29
C ARG A 62 -4.25 0.25 -6.51
N TYR A 63 -3.44 0.99 -5.76
CA TYR A 63 -3.19 2.41 -5.93
C TYR A 63 -1.83 2.57 -6.60
N THR A 64 -1.82 3.25 -7.74
CA THR A 64 -0.58 3.73 -8.36
C THR A 64 -0.29 5.11 -7.82
N CYS A 65 0.86 5.27 -7.18
CA CYS A 65 1.25 6.49 -6.49
C CYS A 65 2.58 7.02 -7.06
N LYS A 66 2.79 8.33 -6.96
CA LYS A 66 4.10 8.98 -7.09
C LYS A 66 4.62 9.35 -5.72
N VAL A 67 5.85 8.96 -5.41
CA VAL A 67 6.58 9.28 -4.19
C VAL A 67 7.96 9.78 -4.60
N ARG A 68 8.26 11.05 -4.30
CA ARG A 68 9.48 11.73 -4.78
C ARG A 68 9.67 11.57 -6.29
N GLY A 69 8.58 11.72 -7.05
CA GLY A 69 8.55 11.56 -8.51
C GLY A 69 8.67 10.12 -9.02
N LYS A 70 8.89 9.12 -8.17
CA LYS A 70 8.99 7.71 -8.56
C LYS A 70 7.63 7.02 -8.42
N GLU A 71 7.32 6.13 -9.36
CA GLU A 71 6.12 5.32 -9.28
C GLU A 71 6.26 4.19 -8.25
N VAL A 72 5.23 4.03 -7.43
CA VAL A 72 5.10 2.95 -6.46
C VAL A 72 3.69 2.38 -6.50
N TYR A 73 3.55 1.11 -6.14
CA TYR A 73 2.26 0.43 -6.07
C TYR A 73 1.94 0.09 -4.61
N LEU A 74 0.80 0.57 -4.14
CA LEU A 74 0.22 0.18 -2.86
C LEU A 74 -0.98 -0.71 -3.14
N PHE A 75 -1.12 -1.79 -2.38
CA PHE A 75 -2.26 -2.69 -2.47
C PHE A 75 -3.02 -2.67 -1.15
N LEU A 76 -4.33 -2.51 -1.23
CA LEU A 76 -5.26 -2.67 -0.12
C LEU A 76 -6.04 -3.97 -0.32
N GLU A 77 -5.79 -4.94 0.54
CA GLU A 77 -6.49 -6.22 0.59
C GLU A 77 -7.19 -6.34 1.94
N GLU A 78 -8.51 -6.53 1.91
CA GLU A 78 -9.38 -6.41 3.08
C GLU A 78 -9.19 -5.04 3.75
N ASP A 79 -8.50 -4.99 4.88
CA ASP A 79 -8.20 -3.83 5.70
C ASP A 79 -6.69 -3.56 5.83
N ARG A 80 -5.84 -4.27 5.08
CA ARG A 80 -4.39 -4.23 5.20
C ARG A 80 -3.71 -3.70 3.95
N TRP A 81 -2.75 -2.81 4.18
CA TRP A 81 -1.90 -2.25 3.14
C TRP A 81 -0.63 -3.06 2.98
N PHE A 82 -0.27 -3.35 1.73
CA PHE A 82 1.01 -3.95 1.42
C PHE A 82 1.65 -3.40 0.15
N MET A 83 2.95 -3.59 0.06
CA MET A 83 3.75 -3.40 -1.15
C MET A 83 4.41 -4.71 -1.54
N GLU A 84 4.73 -4.85 -2.82
CA GLU A 84 5.57 -5.94 -3.29
C GLU A 84 7.04 -5.61 -2.99
N ARG A 85 7.84 -6.60 -2.57
CA ARG A 85 9.30 -6.46 -2.63
C ARG A 85 9.71 -6.26 -4.08
N LYS A 86 10.63 -5.32 -4.30
CA LYS A 86 11.38 -5.32 -5.56
C LYS A 86 12.24 -6.58 -5.53
N GLY A 87 12.08 -7.42 -6.56
CA GLY A 87 12.99 -8.55 -6.75
C GLY A 87 14.35 -8.00 -7.15
N ASP A 88 15.41 -8.70 -6.75
CA ASP A 88 16.73 -8.53 -7.33
C ASP A 88 16.72 -8.85 -8.83
#